data_AF-A0A4S4KNA1-F1
#
_entry.id   AF-A0A4S4KNA1-F1
#
_cell.length_a   1.000
_cell.length_b   1.000
_cell.length_c   1.000
_cell.angle_alpha   90.00
_cell.angle_beta   90.00
_cell.angle_gamma   90.00
#
_symmetry.space_group_name_H-M   'P 1'
#
loop_
_entity.id
_entity.type
_entity.pdbx_description
1 polymer ?
#
loop_
_entity_poly.entity_id
_entity_poly.type
_entity_poly.pdbx_seq_one_letter_code
_entity_poly.pdbx_strand_id
1 'polypeptide(L)'
;MSNVFFDFTINAEPAGRVVFKLSFDDVVPKTARNFRELATDRPERVRLQASIFMLQGGDFTRGNGTGGKSIYGERLADENFQLKHNKPHLLSMANVGKDTNGS
;
A
#
# COMPACT_ATOMS: atom_id res chain seq x y z
N MET A 1 11.97 11.99 7.35
CA MET A 1 10.69 11.28 7.20
C MET A 1 10.88 9.84 7.66
N SER A 2 9.92 9.27 8.40
CA SER A 2 10.05 7.94 9.00
C SER A 2 9.69 6.83 8.02
N ASN A 3 10.47 5.75 8.04
CA ASN A 3 10.13 4.50 7.34
C ASN A 3 8.91 3.84 7.98
N VAL A 4 8.19 3.07 7.19
CA VAL A 4 7.03 2.29 7.62
C VAL A 4 7.42 0.83 7.63
N PHE A 5 6.86 0.01 8.51
CA PHE A 5 7.11 -1.43 8.50
C PHE A 5 5.83 -2.21 8.74
N PHE A 6 5.80 -3.45 8.25
CA PHE A 6 4.77 -4.43 8.57
C PHE A 6 5.42 -5.67 9.17
N ASP A 7 4.85 -6.15 10.27
CA ASP A 7 5.13 -7.45 10.83
C ASP A 7 4.15 -8.45 10.22
N PHE A 8 4.67 -9.41 9.46
CA PHE A 8 3.86 -10.40 8.77
C PHE A 8 3.68 -11.65 9.62
N THR A 9 2.50 -12.24 9.50
CA THR A 9 2.23 -13.60 9.95
C THR A 9 1.74 -14.45 8.78
N ILE A 10 2.13 -15.72 8.74
CA ILE A 10 1.65 -16.71 7.78
C ILE A 10 1.05 -17.84 8.60
N ASN A 11 -0.24 -18.15 8.40
CA ASN A 11 -0.97 -19.12 9.22
C ASN A 11 -0.89 -18.83 10.73
N ALA A 12 -0.98 -17.54 11.11
CA ALA A 12 -0.82 -17.03 12.47
C ALA A 12 0.60 -17.16 13.09
N GLU A 13 1.57 -17.69 12.35
CA GLU A 13 2.96 -17.75 12.78
C GLU A 13 3.75 -16.51 12.30
N PRO A 14 4.59 -15.89 13.15
CA PRO A 14 5.44 -14.77 12.74
C PRO A 14 6.35 -15.12 11.56
N ALA A 15 6.23 -14.36 10.47
CA ALA A 15 6.99 -14.52 9.23
C ALA A 15 8.06 -13.44 9.03
N GLY A 16 8.19 -12.51 9.99
CA GLY A 16 9.21 -11.46 10.01
C GLY A 16 8.69 -10.08 9.65
N ARG A 17 9.61 -9.12 9.60
CA ARG A 17 9.33 -7.70 9.39
C ARG A 17 9.79 -7.25 8.01
N VAL A 18 8.91 -6.56 7.27
CA VAL A 18 9.28 -5.85 6.04
C VAL A 18 9.27 -4.35 6.32
N VAL A 19 10.34 -3.68 5.94
CA VAL A 19 10.48 -2.22 6.09
C VAL A 19 10.34 -1.57 4.72
N PHE A 20 9.37 -0.68 4.59
CA PHE A 20 9.09 0.11 3.41
C PHE A 20 9.78 1.47 3.54
N LYS A 21 10.73 1.69 2.63
CA LYS A 21 11.34 3.00 2.46
C LYS A 21 10.53 3.79 1.43
N LEU A 22 9.70 4.72 1.90
CA LEU A 22 8.94 5.65 1.06
C LEU A 22 9.86 6.76 0.54
N SER A 23 10.91 6.39 -0.19
CA SER A 23 11.98 7.28 -0.66
C SER A 23 11.52 8.32 -1.69
N PHE A 24 10.23 8.36 -1.98
CA PHE A 24 9.62 9.11 -3.05
C PHE A 24 8.64 10.15 -2.52
N ASP A 25 8.73 10.54 -1.23
CA ASP A 25 7.97 11.67 -0.70
C ASP A 25 8.20 12.95 -1.54
N ASP A 26 9.38 13.12 -2.16
CA ASP A 26 9.68 14.27 -3.03
C ASP A 26 9.02 14.18 -4.42
N VAL A 27 8.59 12.98 -4.85
CA VAL A 27 8.02 12.72 -6.18
C VAL A 27 6.50 12.50 -6.10
N VAL A 28 6.05 11.77 -5.08
CA VAL A 28 4.64 11.40 -4.83
C VAL A 28 4.27 11.64 -3.35
N PRO A 29 4.34 12.90 -2.86
CA PRO A 29 4.10 13.22 -1.44
C PRO A 29 2.72 12.80 -0.94
N LYS A 30 1.66 12.92 -1.75
CA LYS A 30 0.30 12.55 -1.33
C LYS A 30 0.15 11.05 -1.22
N THR A 31 0.69 10.32 -2.20
CA THR A 31 0.63 8.85 -2.22
C THR A 31 1.44 8.25 -1.07
N ALA A 32 2.65 8.76 -0.83
CA ALA A 32 3.49 8.33 0.28
C ALA A 32 2.84 8.64 1.64
N ARG A 33 2.24 9.83 1.80
CA ARG A 33 1.50 10.20 3.01
C ARG A 33 0.30 9.30 3.26
N ASN A 34 -0.49 8.99 2.23
CA ASN A 34 -1.63 8.07 2.33
C ASN A 34 -1.20 6.71 2.90
N PHE A 35 -0.18 6.09 2.31
CA PHE A 35 0.31 4.79 2.78
C PHE A 35 0.87 4.86 4.20
N ARG A 36 1.63 5.90 4.53
CA ARG A 36 2.23 6.08 5.86
C ARG A 36 1.18 6.20 6.96
N GLU A 37 0.17 7.05 6.74
CA GLU A 37 -0.89 7.26 7.72
C GLU A 37 -1.75 6.00 7.87
N LEU A 38 -2.12 5.33 6.77
CA LEU A 38 -2.89 4.09 6.83
C LEU A 38 -2.14 2.97 7.55
N ALA A 39 -0.84 2.84 7.32
CA ALA A 39 0.00 1.87 8.00
C ALA A 39 0.12 2.13 9.50
N THR A 40 0.00 3.39 9.94
CA THR A 40 0.10 3.78 11.35
C THR A 40 -1.24 3.67 12.07
N ASP A 41 -2.33 4.09 11.41
CA ASP A 41 -3.68 4.12 11.99
C ASP A 41 -4.37 2.75 11.96
N ARG A 42 -4.00 1.86 11.04
CA ARG A 42 -4.70 0.57 10.81
C ARG A 42 -3.77 -0.64 10.68
N PRO A 43 -2.93 -0.93 11.70
CA PRO A 43 -1.94 -2.01 11.62
C PRO A 43 -2.54 -3.41 11.49
N GLU A 44 -3.77 -3.64 11.99
CA GLU A 44 -4.31 -5.00 12.17
C GLU A 44 -5.12 -5.57 10.98
N ARG A 45 -5.28 -4.83 9.88
CA ARG A 45 -6.34 -5.13 8.87
C ARG A 45 -5.87 -5.31 7.43
N VAL A 46 -4.59 -5.54 7.18
CA VAL A 46 -4.10 -5.74 5.81
C VAL A 46 -3.92 -7.23 5.53
N ARG A 47 -4.89 -7.83 4.84
CA ARG A 47 -4.72 -9.15 4.22
C ARG A 47 -3.97 -8.96 2.89
N LEU A 48 -2.93 -9.76 2.68
CA LEU A 48 -2.25 -9.85 1.40
C LEU A 48 -2.72 -11.08 0.63
N GLN A 49 -3.12 -10.89 -0.61
CA GLN A 49 -3.29 -11.93 -1.60
C GLN A 49 -2.01 -12.06 -2.42
N ALA A 50 -1.42 -13.25 -2.40
CA ALA A 50 -0.20 -13.54 -3.14
C ALA A 50 -0.50 -14.07 -4.54
N SER A 51 0.34 -13.67 -5.51
CA SER A 51 0.38 -14.24 -6.86
C SER A 51 1.83 -14.53 -7.24
N ILE A 52 2.04 -15.20 -8.39
CA ILE A 52 3.40 -15.44 -8.93
C ILE A 52 4.15 -14.16 -9.33
N PHE A 53 3.47 -13.01 -9.33
CA PHE A 53 4.02 -11.75 -9.82
C PHE A 53 4.15 -10.70 -8.70
N MET A 54 3.11 -10.52 -7.89
CA MET A 54 3.08 -9.52 -6.83
C MET A 54 2.20 -9.95 -5.64
N LEU A 55 2.39 -9.25 -4.52
CA LEU A 55 1.52 -9.32 -3.35
C LEU A 55 0.60 -8.10 -3.34
N GLN A 56 -0.71 -8.31 -3.34
CA GLN A 56 -1.71 -7.24 -3.27
C GLN A 56 -2.43 -7.25 -1.94
N GLY A 57 -2.65 -6.08 -1.34
CA GLY A 57 -3.52 -5.95 -0.18
C GLY A 57 -3.96 -4.51 -0.02
N GLY A 58 -4.19 -4.10 1.23
CA GLY A 58 -4.65 -2.75 1.55
C GLY A 58 -6.17 -2.66 1.74
N ASP A 59 -6.95 -3.64 1.28
CA ASP A 59 -8.41 -3.67 1.50
C ASP A 59 -8.76 -4.03 2.95
N PHE A 60 -8.76 -3.03 3.83
CA PHE A 60 -9.11 -3.17 5.24
C PHE A 60 -10.63 -3.07 5.51
N THR A 61 -11.46 -2.78 4.50
CA THR A 61 -12.92 -2.62 4.67
C THR A 61 -13.68 -3.89 4.30
N ARG A 62 -13.29 -4.57 3.22
CA ARG A 62 -13.96 -5.78 2.71
C ARG A 62 -13.05 -6.99 2.64
N GLY A 63 -11.72 -6.81 2.62
CA GLY A 63 -10.74 -7.89 2.62
C GLY A 63 -10.76 -8.78 1.37
N ASN A 64 -11.35 -8.31 0.27
CA ASN A 64 -11.53 -9.07 -0.97
C ASN A 64 -11.11 -8.31 -2.24
N GLY A 65 -10.51 -7.13 -2.08
CA GLY A 65 -10.03 -6.28 -3.17
C GLY A 65 -11.08 -5.32 -3.73
N THR A 66 -12.33 -5.34 -3.25
CA THR A 66 -13.40 -4.41 -3.69
C THR A 66 -13.57 -3.20 -2.77
N GLY A 67 -12.84 -3.18 -1.65
CA GLY A 67 -12.88 -2.12 -0.66
C GLY A 67 -11.61 -1.27 -0.63
N GLY A 68 -11.27 -0.78 0.56
CA GLY A 68 -10.23 0.23 0.78
C GLY A 68 -10.74 1.66 0.65
N LYS A 69 -10.11 2.58 1.39
CA LYS A 69 -10.31 4.02 1.24
C LYS A 69 -9.03 4.75 1.61
N SER A 70 -8.78 5.88 0.96
CA SER A 70 -7.65 6.74 1.26
C SER A 70 -7.91 7.57 2.53
N ILE A 71 -6.85 8.21 3.05
CA ILE A 71 -6.99 9.24 4.10
C ILE A 71 -7.71 10.51 3.61
N TYR A 72 -7.79 10.68 2.29
CA TYR A 72 -8.37 11.85 1.63
C TYR A 72 -9.84 11.67 1.23
N GLY A 73 -10.42 10.49 1.47
CA GLY A 73 -11.77 10.12 1.03
C GLY A 73 -11.81 8.76 0.37
N GLU A 74 -12.88 8.47 -0.38
CA GLU A 74 -13.07 7.16 -1.04
C GLU A 74 -11.98 6.86 -2.07
N ARG A 75 -11.53 7.88 -2.82
CA ARG A 75 -10.53 7.74 -3.88
C ARG A 75 -9.53 8.89 -3.89
N LEU A 76 -8.34 8.61 -4.41
CA LEU A 76 -7.23 9.52 -4.62
C LEU A 76 -6.83 9.50 -6.12
N ALA A 77 -6.63 10.68 -6.70
CA ALA A 77 -6.18 10.84 -8.07
C ALA A 77 -4.75 10.29 -8.29
N ASP A 78 -4.42 9.95 -9.54
CA ASP A 78 -3.09 9.52 -9.92
C ASP A 78 -2.12 10.71 -9.82
N GLU A 79 -1.18 10.66 -8.86
CA GLU A 79 -0.30 11.80 -8.57
C GLU A 79 0.70 12.06 -9.70
N ASN A 80 1.37 11.01 -10.18
CA ASN A 80 2.15 10.97 -11.42
C ASN A 80 2.65 9.54 -11.69
N PHE A 81 3.30 9.34 -12.84
CA PHE A 81 3.90 8.07 -13.26
C PHE A 81 5.39 8.22 -13.59
N GLN A 82 6.11 9.11 -12.90
CA GLN A 82 7.55 9.32 -13.15
C GLN A 82 8.39 8.09 -12.81
N LEU A 83 7.97 7.35 -11.77
CA LEU A 83 8.63 6.14 -11.30
C LEU A 83 8.13 4.92 -12.07
N LYS A 84 9.06 4.12 -12.58
CA LYS A 84 8.77 2.90 -13.35
C LYS A 84 8.95 1.64 -12.50
N HIS A 85 8.15 0.61 -12.79
CA HIS A 85 8.27 -0.72 -12.20
C HIS A 85 9.44 -1.51 -12.81
N ASN A 86 10.67 -1.06 -12.57
CA ASN A 86 11.88 -1.58 -13.21
C ASN A 86 12.68 -2.56 -12.35
N LYS A 87 12.25 -2.87 -11.13
CA LYS A 87 12.91 -3.81 -10.23
C LYS A 87 11.91 -4.51 -9.30
N PRO A 88 12.25 -5.69 -8.77
CA PRO A 88 11.46 -6.35 -7.73
C PRO A 88 11.33 -5.50 -6.46
N HIS A 89 10.31 -5.81 -5.66
CA HIS A 89 10.06 -5.19 -4.34
C HIS A 89 9.74 -3.69 -4.38
N LEU A 90 9.14 -3.22 -5.47
CA LEU A 90 8.58 -1.87 -5.56
C LEU A 90 7.16 -1.84 -4.99
N LEU A 91 6.88 -0.83 -4.18
CA LEU A 91 5.54 -0.53 -3.68
C LEU A 91 4.79 0.32 -4.71
N SER A 92 3.54 -0.03 -5.00
CA SER A 92 2.70 0.68 -5.97
C SER A 92 1.23 0.60 -5.57
N MET A 93 0.43 1.58 -6.00
CA MET A 93 -1.00 1.62 -5.70
C MET A 93 -1.77 0.68 -6.63
N ALA A 94 -2.67 -0.11 -6.04
CA ALA A 94 -3.72 -0.77 -6.79
C ALA A 94 -4.84 0.24 -7.11
N ASN A 95 -5.45 0.11 -8.28
CA ASN A 95 -6.57 0.94 -8.72
C ASN A 95 -7.53 0.14 -9.63
N VAL A 96 -8.70 0.72 -9.92
CA VAL A 96 -9.73 0.18 -10.83
C VAL A 96 -9.96 1.10 -12.03
N GLY A 97 -8.89 1.74 -12.50
CA GLY A 97 -8.92 2.75 -13.56
C GLY A 97 -8.30 4.08 -13.13
N LYS A 98 -8.26 5.03 -14.06
CA LYS A 98 -7.67 6.36 -13.86
C LYS A 98 -8.28 7.05 -12.64
N ASP A 99 -7.42 7.63 -11.80
CA ASP A 99 -7.79 8.44 -10.62
C ASP A 99 -8.64 7.68 -9.57
N THR A 100 -8.39 6.37 -9.41
CA THR A 100 -9.14 5.51 -8.47
C THR A 100 -8.28 4.85 -7.39
N ASN A 101 -7.19 5.49 -6.99
CA ASN A 101 -6.34 4.96 -5.91
C ASN A 101 -7.08 5.00 -4.57
N GLY A 102 -6.83 4.03 -3.70
CA GLY A 102 -7.49 3.92 -2.39
C GLY A 102 -6.49 3.84 -1.24
N SER A 103 -6.28 2.62 -0.77
CA SER A 103 -5.48 2.26 0.41
C SER A 103 -4.33 1.33 0.08
#